data_AF-A0A504JH19-F1
#
_entry.id   AF-A0A504JH19-F1
#
_cell.length_a   1.000
_cell.length_b   1.000
_cell.length_c   1.000
_cell.angle_alpha   90.00
_cell.angle_beta   90.00
_cell.angle_gamma   90.00
#
_symmetry.space_group_name_H-M   'P 1'
#
loop_
_entity.id
_entity.type
_entity.pdbx_description
1 polymer ?
#
loop_
_entity_poly.entity_id
_entity_poly.type
_entity_poly.pdbx_seq_one_letter_code
_entity_poly.pdbx_strand_id
1 'polypeptide(L)' 'MKVFNRGTEAQKLSHKGQEYLLAPGNHVELELTHAEAKAMPAPFEATGTPIKAPKVEPEKKA' A
#
# COMPACT_ATOMS: atom_id res chain seq x y z
N MET A 1 -6.60 3.52 -3.04
CA MET A 1 -5.55 4.55 -2.82
C MET A 1 -4.53 4.45 -3.93
N LYS A 2 -3.85 5.55 -4.26
CA LYS A 2 -2.76 5.57 -5.26
C LYS A 2 -1.42 5.54 -4.54
N VAL A 3 -0.59 4.56 -4.85
CA VAL A 3 0.79 4.48 -4.34
C VAL A 3 1.75 4.92 -5.42
N PHE A 4 2.53 5.96 -5.12
CA PHE A 4 3.51 6.54 -6.01
C PHE A 4 4.90 6.09 -5.61
N ASN A 5 5.76 5.79 -6.58
CA ASN A 5 7.19 5.69 -6.32
C ASN A 5 7.81 7.10 -6.41
N ARG A 6 8.18 7.68 -5.26
CA ARG A 6 8.87 8.98 -5.15
C ARG A 6 10.39 8.85 -5.23
N GLY A 7 10.90 7.63 -5.40
CA GLY A 7 12.33 7.36 -5.56
C GLY A 7 12.86 7.76 -6.92
N THR A 8 14.18 7.70 -7.06
CA THR A 8 14.89 8.01 -8.31
C THR A 8 15.02 6.82 -9.25
N GLU A 9 14.70 5.61 -8.78
CA GLU A 9 14.83 4.35 -9.51
C GLU A 9 13.56 3.51 -9.43
N ALA A 10 13.43 2.52 -10.33
CA ALA A 10 12.30 1.61 -10.30
C ALA A 10 12.41 0.67 -9.09
N GLN A 11 11.39 0.69 -8.22
CA GLN A 11 11.37 -0.05 -6.96
C GLN A 11 10.24 -1.07 -6.96
N LYS A 12 10.48 -2.20 -6.30
CA LYS A 12 9.47 -3.24 -6.11
C LYS A 12 8.66 -2.96 -4.85
N LEU A 13 7.34 -2.94 -5.00
CA LEU A 13 6.39 -2.86 -3.90
C LEU A 13 5.65 -4.20 -3.80
N SER A 14 5.70 -4.84 -2.64
CA SER A 14 4.91 -6.04 -2.38
C SER A 14 3.68 -5.67 -1.55
N HIS A 15 2.49 -6.03 -2.03
CA HIS A 15 1.22 -5.78 -1.35
C HIS A 15 0.28 -6.97 -1.51
N LYS A 16 -0.23 -7.51 -0.39
CA LYS A 16 -1.16 -8.66 -0.35
C LYS A 16 -0.73 -9.87 -1.20
N GLY A 17 0.57 -10.17 -1.24
CA GLY A 17 1.11 -11.29 -2.01
C GLY A 17 1.27 -11.02 -3.51
N GLN A 18 1.03 -9.79 -3.96
CA GLN A 18 1.35 -9.33 -5.32
C GLN A 18 2.57 -8.41 -5.31
N GLU A 19 3.42 -8.55 -6.31
CA GLU A 19 4.58 -7.69 -6.51
C GLU A 19 4.34 -6.71 -7.65
N TYR A 20 4.64 -5.44 -7.40
CA TYR A 20 4.47 -4.33 -8.33
C TYR A 20 5.82 -3.69 -8.58
N LEU A 21 6.25 -3.61 -9.83
CA LEU A 21 7.43 -2.85 -10.21
C LEU A 21 7.00 -1.45 -10.65
N LEU A 22 7.33 -0.44 -9.83
CA LEU A 22 6.97 0.95 -10.10
C LEU A 22 8.20 1.74 -10.50
N ALA A 23 8.18 2.33 -11.70
CA ALA A 23 9.18 3.32 -12.11
C ALA A 23 9.00 4.65 -11.34
N PRO A 24 10.04 5.50 -11.27
CA PRO A 24 9.96 6.84 -10.68
C PRO A 24 8.80 7.65 -11.26
N GLY A 25 7.96 8.23 -10.40
CA GLY A 25 6.80 9.04 -10.81
C GLY A 25 5.58 8.24 -11.28
N ASN A 26 5.69 6.92 -11.47
CA ASN A 26 4.54 6.06 -11.73
C ASN A 26 3.75 5.77 -10.45
N HIS A 27 2.50 5.37 -10.64
CA HIS A 27 1.63 4.95 -9.55
C HIS A 27 0.86 3.68 -9.88
N VAL A 28 0.43 3.00 -8.82
CA VAL A 28 -0.52 1.90 -8.88
C VAL A 28 -1.68 2.17 -7.92
N GLU A 29 -2.87 1.71 -8.28
CA GLU A 29 -4.03 1.77 -7.40
C GLU A 29 -4.12 0.51 -6.55
N LEU A 30 -3.93 0.68 -5.24
CA LEU A 30 -4.02 -0.39 -4.24
C LEU A 30 -5.11 -0.08 -3.23
N GLU A 31 -5.82 -1.13 -2.83
CA GLU A 31 -6.72 -1.09 -1.69
C GLU A 31 -5.90 -1.13 -0.40
N LEU A 32 -5.73 0.04 0.21
CA LEU A 32 -4.99 0.25 1.44
C LEU A 32 -5.90 0.81 2.51
N THR A 33 -5.80 0.26 3.70
CA THR A 33 -6.34 0.86 4.92
C THR A 33 -5.47 2.05 5.35
N HIS A 34 -5.98 2.86 6.28
CA HIS A 34 -5.21 3.98 6.84
C HIS A 34 -3.91 3.49 7.51
N ALA A 35 -3.94 2.33 8.18
CA ALA A 35 -2.75 1.75 8.79
C ALA A 35 -1.71 1.34 7.74
N GLU A 36 -2.12 0.68 6.66
CA GLU A 36 -1.23 0.27 5.57
C GLU A 36 -0.65 1.47 4.82
N ALA A 37 -1.46 2.49 4.55
CA ALA A 37 -0.99 3.72 3.90
C ALA A 37 0.06 4.45 4.75
N LYS A 38 -0.10 4.45 6.08
CA LYS A 38 0.86 5.06 7.01
C LYS A 38 2.13 4.21 7.19
N ALA A 39 2.01 2.89 7.05
CA ALA A 39 3.12 1.94 7.11
C ALA A 39 3.84 1.76 5.76
N MET A 40 3.43 2.50 4.73
CA MET A 40 4.01 2.41 3.39
C MET A 40 5.52 2.69 3.46
N PRO A 41 6.38 1.77 2.98
CA PRO A 41 7.81 1.94 3.07
C PRO A 41 8.30 3.01 2.09
N ALA A 42 9.28 3.82 2.50
CA ALA A 42 9.97 4.70 1.57
C ALA A 42 10.69 3.87 0.49
N PRO A 43 10.69 4.31 -0.79
CA PRO A 43 10.27 5.63 -1.27
C PRO A 43 8.82 5.70 -1.76
N PHE A 44 7.96 4.77 -1.36
CA PHE A 44 6.57 4.74 -1.77
C PHE A 44 5.70 5.67 -0.93
N GLU A 45 4.81 6.41 -1.58
CA GLU A 45 3.88 7.33 -0.96
C GLU A 45 2.45 6.98 -1.34
N ALA A 46 1.62 6.62 -0.35
CA ALA A 46 0.21 6.33 -0.55
C ALA A 46 -0.63 7.59 -0.38
N THR A 47 -1.42 7.96 -1.40
CA THR A 47 -2.31 9.12 -1.39
C THR A 47 -3.73 8.74 -1.78
N GLY A 48 -4.69 9.60 -1.43
CA GLY A 48 -6.13 9.40 -1.67
C GLY A 48 -6.88 8.85 -0.46
N THR A 49 -8.09 8.35 -0.69
CA THR A 49 -8.97 7.90 0.40
C THR A 49 -8.69 6.44 0.75
N PRO A 50 -8.35 6.11 2.02
CA PRO A 50 -8.15 4.75 2.46
C PRO A 50 -9.47 3.96 2.49
N ILE A 51 -9.38 2.66 2.25
CA ILE A 51 -10.51 1.76 2.47
C ILE A 51 -10.75 1.58 3.98
N LYS A 52 -12.01 1.32 4.36
CA LYS A 52 -12.30 0.88 5.72
C LYS A 52 -11.54 -0.42 5.97
N ALA A 53 -10.78 -0.46 7.06
CA ALA A 53 -10.20 -1.72 7.48
C ALA A 53 -11.31 -2.76 7.65
N PRO A 54 -11.14 -3.99 7.13
CA PRO A 54 -12.05 -5.05 7.48
C PRO A 54 -12.09 -5.11 9.00
N LYS A 55 -13.29 -5.09 9.59
CA LYS A 55 -13.44 -5.44 11.00
C LYS A 55 -12.96 -6.88 11.09
N VAL A 56 -11.72 -7.07 11.51
CA VAL A 56 -11.25 -8.37 11.97
C VAL A 56 -12.14 -8.67 13.16
N GLU A 57 -13.18 -9.47 12.97
CA GLU A 57 -13.85 -10.11 14.10
C GLU A 57 -12.72 -10.80 14.86
N PRO A 58 -12.52 -10.50 16.15
CA PRO A 58 -11.53 -11.23 16.91
C PRO A 58 -11.96 -12.69 16.85
N GLU A 59 -11.16 -13.54 16.18
CA GLU A 59 -11.29 -14.98 16.28
C GLU A 59 -11.30 -15.29 17.76
N LYS A 60 -12.49 -15.66 18.24
CA LYS A 60 -12.73 -16.10 19.59
C LYS A 60 -11.91 -17.38 19.72
N LYS A 61 -10.71 -17.28 20.30
CA LYS A 61 -9.95 -18.45 20.75
C LYS A 61 -10.91 -19.34 21.52
N ALA A 62 -11.15 -20.54 20.97
CA ALA A 62 -11.87 -21.62 21.63
C ALA A 62 -11.11 -22.12 22.86
#